data_AF-A0A662UMQ6-F1
#
_entry.id   AF-A0A662UMQ6-F1
#
_cell.length_a   1.000
_cell.length_b   1.000
_cell.length_c   1.000
_cell.angle_alpha   90.00
_cell.angle_beta   90.00
_cell.angle_gamma   90.00
#
_symmetry.space_group_name_H-M   'P 1'
#
loop_
_entity.id
_entity.type
_entity.pdbx_description
1 polymer ?
#
loop_
_entity_poly.entity_id
_entity_poly.type
_entity_poly.pdbx_seq_one_letter_code
_entity_poly.pdbx_strand_id
1 'polypeptide(L)' 'MVSARAFVAISILLVLLAYIVPYIILYNINNLGLYVFWLLLTTVEVILALAYLTKGGRGWR' A
#
# COMPACT_ATOMS: atom_id res chain seq x y z
N MET A 1 -15.25 7.06 -2.18
CA MET A 1 -14.40 8.02 -2.93
C MET A 1 -13.15 8.26 -2.11
N VAL A 2 -11.96 8.01 -2.64
CA VAL A 2 -10.69 8.25 -1.91
C VAL A 2 -10.27 9.70 -2.14
N SER A 3 -10.31 10.52 -1.10
CA SER A 3 -9.81 11.90 -1.15
C SER A 3 -8.27 11.92 -1.13
N ALA A 4 -7.63 12.99 -1.58
CA ALA A 4 -6.17 13.12 -1.52
C ALA A 4 -5.62 12.92 -0.10
N ARG A 5 -6.32 13.45 0.92
CA ARG A 5 -5.96 13.26 2.33
C ARG A 5 -6.09 11.80 2.77
N ALA A 6 -7.16 11.12 2.34
CA ALA A 6 -7.35 9.69 2.62
C ALA A 6 -6.30 8.84 1.91
N PHE A 7 -5.95 9.15 0.66
CA PHE A 7 -4.89 8.47 -0.07
C PHE A 7 -3.56 8.58 0.67
N VAL A 8 -3.13 9.79 1.03
CA VAL A 8 -1.90 10.01 1.80
C VAL A 8 -1.91 9.27 3.14
N ALA A 9 -3.01 9.32 3.89
CA ALA A 9 -3.12 8.62 5.17
C ALA A 9 -3.01 7.10 5.02
N ILE A 10 -3.65 6.53 4.00
CA ILE A 10 -3.61 5.08 3.73
C ILE A 10 -2.22 4.67 3.23
N SER A 11 -1.58 5.44 2.36
CA SER A 11 -0.20 5.17 1.90
C SER A 11 0.80 5.23 3.05
N ILE A 12 0.69 6.20 3.97
CA ILE A 12 1.52 6.25 5.18
C ILE A 12 1.32 4.99 6.03
N LEU A 13 0.07 4.57 6.23
CA LEU A 13 -0.24 3.36 6.98
C LEU A 13 0.37 2.11 6.31
N LEU A 14 0.26 1.98 4.99
CA LEU A 14 0.81 0.87 4.23
C LEU A 14 2.34 0.84 4.31
N VAL A 15 3.01 2.00 4.25
CA VAL A 15 4.45 2.10 4.49
C VAL A 15 4.79 1.64 5.90
N LEU A 16 4.07 2.10 6.93
CA LEU A 16 4.32 1.65 8.31
C LEU A 16 4.16 0.13 8.45
N LEU A 17 3.14 -0.48 7.84
CA LEU A 17 2.95 -1.92 7.81
C LEU A 17 4.09 -2.64 7.08
N ALA A 18 4.60 -2.05 5.99
CA ALA A 18 5.73 -2.58 5.22
C ALA A 18 7.00 -2.75 6.07
N TYR A 19 7.19 -1.89 7.09
CA TYR A 19 8.32 -2.01 8.01
C TYR A 19 7.93 -2.82 9.25
N ILE A 20 6.81 -2.53 9.91
CA ILE A 20 6.44 -3.18 11.17
C ILE A 20 6.27 -4.69 11.00
N VAL A 21 5.56 -5.14 9.96
CA VAL A 21 5.19 -6.57 9.84
C VAL A 21 6.42 -7.45 9.57
N PRO A 22 7.34 -7.13 8.64
CA PRO A 22 8.56 -7.92 8.46
C PRO A 22 9.44 -7.98 9.69
N TYR A 23 9.66 -6.84 10.36
CA TYR A 23 10.62 -6.74 11.45
C TYR A 23 10.09 -7.23 12.81
N ILE A 24 8.78 -7.20 13.04
CA ILE A 24 8.17 -7.63 14.31
C ILE A 24 7.53 -9.02 14.23
N ILE A 25 6.82 -9.31 13.13
CA ILE A 25 5.93 -10.49 13.06
C ILE A 25 6.54 -11.59 12.20
N LEU A 26 7.10 -11.23 11.05
CA LEU A 26 7.64 -12.20 10.09
C LEU A 26 9.13 -12.50 10.30
N TYR A 27 9.75 -11.99 11.38
CA TYR A 27 11.18 -12.18 11.67
C TYR A 27 11.63 -13.65 11.60
N ASN A 28 10.75 -14.60 11.96
CA ASN A 28 11.00 -16.04 11.93
C ASN A 28 10.39 -16.79 10.73
N ILE A 29 9.66 -16.10 9.84
CA ILE A 29 8.97 -16.78 8.72
C ILE A 29 9.93 -16.86 7.53
N ASN A 30 10.07 -18.08 7.00
CA ASN A 30 10.84 -18.37 5.78
C ASN A 30 10.49 -17.40 4.64
N ASN A 31 11.51 -17.07 3.83
CA ASN A 31 11.49 -16.06 2.76
C ASN A 31 10.17 -15.94 1.97
N LEU A 32 9.50 -17.06 1.65
CA LEU A 32 8.26 -17.08 0.89
C LEU A 32 7.11 -16.26 1.52
N GLY A 33 6.94 -16.32 2.85
CA GLY A 33 5.89 -15.58 3.54
C GLY A 33 6.10 -14.07 3.46
N LEU A 34 7.36 -13.64 3.53
CA LEU A 34 7.76 -12.25 3.35
C LEU A 34 7.45 -11.78 1.92
N TYR A 35 7.79 -12.59 0.90
CA TYR A 35 7.47 -12.27 -0.49
C TYR A 35 5.97 -12.11 -0.73
N VAL A 36 5.15 -13.03 -0.22
CA VAL A 36 3.69 -12.95 -0.35
C VAL A 36 3.16 -11.69 0.35
N PHE A 37 3.67 -11.36 1.53
CA PHE A 37 3.29 -10.13 2.25
C PHE A 37 3.60 -8.87 1.44
N TRP A 38 4.83 -8.73 0.93
CA TRP A 38 5.22 -7.58 0.12
C TRP A 38 4.37 -7.48 -1.16
N LEU A 39 4.12 -8.60 -1.82
CA LEU A 39 3.32 -8.64 -3.05
C LEU A 39 1.88 -8.18 -2.81
N LEU A 40 1.26 -8.63 -1.70
CA LEU A 40 -0.07 -8.17 -1.32
C LEU A 40 -0.09 -6.68 -0.97
N LEU A 41 0.88 -6.22 -0.18
CA LEU A 41 0.96 -4.81 0.22
C LEU A 41 1.12 -3.89 -0.99
N THR A 42 2.02 -4.24 -1.93
CA THR A 42 2.20 -3.50 -3.18
C THR A 42 0.94 -3.54 -4.04
N THR A 43 0.25 -4.67 -4.12
CA THR A 43 -1.00 -4.78 -4.89
C THR A 43 -2.07 -3.82 -4.34
N VAL A 44 -2.21 -3.74 -3.02
CA VAL A 44 -3.15 -2.79 -2.38
C VAL A 44 -2.78 -1.34 -2.72
N GLU A 45 -1.50 -0.98 -2.62
CA GLU A 45 -1.04 0.38 -2.95
C GLU A 45 -1.32 0.73 -4.43
N VAL A 46 -1.06 -0.20 -5.35
CA VAL A 46 -1.34 -0.01 -6.79
C VAL A 46 -2.84 0.20 -7.04
N ILE A 47 -3.71 -0.59 -6.40
CA ILE A 47 -5.16 -0.42 -6.54
C ILE A 47 -5.61 0.95 -6.03
N LEU A 48 -5.08 1.39 -4.89
CA LEU A 48 -5.38 2.70 -4.32
C LEU A 48 -4.88 3.84 -5.21
N ALA A 49 -3.67 3.71 -5.75
CA ALA A 49 -3.10 4.68 -6.67
C ALA A 49 -3.94 4.78 -7.96
N LEU A 50 -4.34 3.66 -8.54
CA LEU A 50 -5.24 3.64 -9.71
C LEU A 50 -6.61 4.24 -9.38
N ALA A 51 -7.19 3.92 -8.22
CA ALA A 51 -8.47 4.50 -7.77
C ALA A 51 -8.39 6.02 -7.56
N TYR A 52 -7.24 6.53 -7.11
CA TYR A 52 -6.98 7.95 -7.00
C TYR A 52 -6.81 8.63 -8.37
N LEU A 53 -5.95 8.07 -9.23
CA LEU A 53 -5.63 8.61 -10.55
C LEU A 53 -6.82 8.62 -11.52
N THR A 54 -7.65 7.57 -11.50
CA THR A 54 -8.87 7.50 -12.34
C THR A 54 -9.89 8.60 -12.03
N LYS A 55 -9.79 9.26 -10.87
CA LYS A 55 -10.55 10.49 -10.58
C LYS A 55 -9.77 11.78 -10.82
N GLY A 56 -8.47 11.82 -10.50
CA GLY A 56 -7.62 13.00 -10.73
C GLY A 56 -7.41 13.36 -12.21
N GLY A 57 -7.48 12.37 -13.11
CA GLY A 57 -7.32 12.55 -14.56
C GLY A 57 -8.45 13.31 -15.27
N ARG A 58 -9.54 13.68 -14.58
CA ARG A 58 -10.60 14.54 -15.14
C ARG A 58 -10.39 16.04 -14.90
N GLY A 59 -9.40 16.44 -14.10
CA GLY A 59 -9.13 17.84 -13.75
C GLY A 59 -7.79 18.39 -14.26
N TRP A 60 -7.09 17.66 -15.12
CA TRP A 60 -5.82 18.07 -15.75
C TRP A 60 -5.95 18.36 -17.25
N ARG A 61 -7.17 18.69 -17.69
CA ARG A 61 -7.41 19.35 -18.98
C ARG A 61 -8.03 20.71 -18.72
#